data_AF-A0A8J6E9T3-F1
#
_entry.id   AF-A0A8J6E9T3-F1
#
_cell.length_a   1.000
_cell.length_b   1.000
_cell.length_c   1.000
_cell.angle_alpha   90.00
_cell.angle_beta   90.00
_cell.angle_gamma   90.00
#
_symmetry.space_group_name_H-M   'P 1'
#
loop_
_entity.id
_entity.type
_entity.pdbx_description
1 polymer ?
#
loop_
_entity_poly.entity_id
_entity_poly.type
_entity_poly.pdbx_seq_one_letter_code
_entity_poly.pdbx_strand_id
1 'polypeptide(L)' 'MRSALDMSRYWNQLDEEVAQTPMPPEYQNMNVDILCNDCSARSTAPFHILGMKCDSCKSYNTTQEGKPLSQTRTE' A
#
# COMPACT_ATOMS: atom_id res chain seq x y z
N MET A 1 0.46 10.59 12.18
CA MET A 1 -0.80 11.37 12.08
C MET A 1 -1.87 10.39 11.63
N ARG A 2 -2.92 10.16 12.41
CA ARG A 2 -3.99 9.23 12.05
C ARG A 2 -5.03 9.93 11.17
N SER A 3 -5.75 9.17 10.36
CA SER A 3 -6.91 9.61 9.59
C SER A 3 -7.87 10.41 10.47
N ALA A 4 -8.36 11.55 9.96
CA ALA A 4 -9.19 12.47 10.75
C ALA A 4 -10.61 11.94 11.01
N LEU A 5 -11.09 11.02 10.17
CA LEU A 5 -12.42 10.42 10.23
C LEU A 5 -12.31 8.90 10.10
N ASP A 6 -13.40 8.19 10.35
CA ASP A 6 -13.50 6.77 10.00
C ASP A 6 -13.53 6.61 8.48
N MET A 7 -12.48 5.99 7.94
CA MET A 7 -12.29 5.75 6.52
C MET A 7 -12.57 4.29 6.12
N SER A 8 -13.10 3.46 7.02
CA SER A 8 -13.33 2.02 6.79
C SER A 8 -14.12 1.72 5.49
N ARG A 9 -15.19 2.48 5.23
CA ARG A 9 -15.96 2.37 3.98
C ARG A 9 -15.11 2.65 2.74
N TYR A 10 -14.25 3.66 2.80
CA TYR A 10 -13.39 4.03 1.69
C TYR A 10 -12.28 2.98 1.47
N TRP A 11 -11.72 2.43 2.55
CA TRP A 11 -10.76 1.32 2.48
C TRP A 11 -11.37 0.07 1.82
N ASN A 12 -12.62 -0.25 2.13
CA ASN A 12 -13.32 -1.36 1.46
C ASN A 12 -13.53 -1.09 -0.04
N GLN A 13 -13.80 0.16 -0.43
CA GLN A 13 -13.87 0.51 -1.85
C GLN A 13 -12.52 0.36 -2.54
N LEU A 14 -11.42 0.77 -1.90
CA LEU A 14 -10.08 0.55 -2.44
C LEU A 14 -9.72 -0.93 -2.56
N ASP A 15 -10.18 -1.79 -1.65
CA ASP A 15 -10.03 -3.24 -1.79
C ASP A 15 -10.65 -3.75 -3.10
N GLU A 16 -11.87 -3.29 -3.41
CA GLU A 16 -12.58 -3.66 -4.64
C GLU A 16 -11.86 -3.14 -5.89
N GLU A 17 -11.41 -1.88 -5.87
CA GLU A 17 -10.68 -1.28 -7.00
C GLU A 17 -9.35 -2.00 -7.26
N VAL A 18 -8.59 -2.30 -6.20
CA VAL A 18 -7.33 -3.08 -6.27
C VAL A 18 -7.58 -4.47 -6.87
N ALA A 19 -8.65 -5.15 -6.47
CA ALA A 19 -8.98 -6.46 -7.01
C ALA A 19 -9.40 -6.41 -8.48
N GLN A 20 -10.04 -5.33 -8.91
CA GLN A 20 -10.46 -5.12 -10.31
C GLN A 20 -9.34 -4.65 -11.22
N THR A 21 -8.27 -4.07 -10.68
CA THR A 21 -7.12 -3.56 -11.44
C THR A 21 -5.82 -4.29 -11.08
N PRO A 22 -5.68 -5.59 -11.40
CA PRO A 22 -4.46 -6.33 -11.06
C PRO A 22 -3.21 -5.66 -11.63
N MET A 23 -2.14 -5.62 -10.85
CA MET A 23 -0.86 -5.05 -11.28
C MET A 23 -0.28 -5.83 -12.47
N PRO A 24 0.44 -5.15 -13.39
CA PRO A 24 1.18 -5.81 -14.45
C PRO A 24 2.14 -6.89 -13.91
N PRO A 25 2.45 -7.96 -14.68
CA PRO A 25 3.27 -9.08 -14.23
C PRO A 25 4.62 -8.68 -13.64
N GLU A 26 5.25 -7.63 -14.16
CA GLU A 26 6.53 -7.09 -13.68
C GLU A 26 6.47 -6.51 -12.24
N TYR A 27 5.28 -6.18 -11.75
CA TYR A 27 5.03 -5.66 -10.41
C TYR A 27 4.20 -6.61 -9.53
N GLN A 28 3.66 -7.70 -10.07
CA GLN A 28 2.70 -8.56 -9.38
C GLN A 28 3.25 -9.20 -8.08
N ASN A 29 4.55 -9.50 -8.05
CA ASN A 29 5.23 -10.07 -6.87
C ASN A 29 6.09 -9.03 -6.14
N MET A 30 5.89 -7.74 -6.43
CA MET A 30 6.62 -6.68 -5.78
C MET A 30 5.98 -6.37 -4.43
N ASN A 31 6.79 -6.44 -3.39
CA ASN A 31 6.43 -6.02 -2.04
C ASN A 31 7.26 -4.82 -1.64
N VAL A 32 6.69 -3.96 -0.80
CA VAL A 32 7.35 -2.76 -0.28
C VAL A 32 7.10 -2.64 1.21
N ASP A 33 8.09 -2.09 1.92
CA ASP A 33 7.96 -1.78 3.33
C ASP A 33 7.13 -0.51 3.49
N ILE A 34 6.23 -0.54 4.46
CA ILE A 34 5.30 0.56 4.74
C ILE A 34 5.25 0.88 6.23
N LEU A 35 5.07 2.16 6.52
CA LEU A 35 4.65 2.66 7.82
C LEU A 35 3.16 3.04 7.74
N CYS A 36 2.35 2.46 8.62
CA CYS A 36 0.94 2.84 8.71
C CYS A 36 0.77 4.12 9.55
N ASN A 37 0.14 5.13 8.96
CA ASN A 37 -0.11 6.40 9.64
C ASN A 37 -1.21 6.28 10.72
N ASP A 38 -2.08 5.27 10.62
CA ASP A 38 -3.21 5.07 11.55
C ASP A 38 -2.86 4.27 12.80
N CYS A 39 -2.02 3.23 12.67
CA CYS A 39 -1.61 2.39 13.81
C CYS A 39 -0.11 2.44 14.12
N SER A 40 0.68 3.17 13.33
CA SER A 40 2.14 3.27 13.46
C SER A 40 2.91 1.94 13.33
N ALA A 41 2.23 0.88 12.90
CA ALA A 41 2.87 -0.40 12.61
C ALA A 41 3.70 -0.31 11.34
N ARG A 42 4.84 -1.00 11.35
CA ARG A 42 5.65 -1.29 10.17
C ARG A 42 5.31 -2.67 9.66
N SER A 43 5.14 -2.80 8.37
CA SER A 43 4.84 -4.07 7.72
C SER A 43 5.31 -4.04 6.27
N THR A 44 5.43 -5.21 5.67
CA THR A 44 5.63 -5.35 4.23
C THR A 44 4.27 -5.61 3.58
N ALA A 45 3.97 -4.93 2.47
CA ALA A 45 2.70 -5.07 1.75
C ALA A 45 2.93 -5.22 0.24
N PRO A 46 2.01 -5.88 -0.50
CA PRO A 46 2.04 -5.88 -1.95
C PRO A 46 1.98 -4.46 -2.50
N PHE A 47 2.85 -4.16 -3.46
CA PHE A 47 2.84 -2.89 -4.15
C PHE A 47 1.63 -2.81 -5.08
N HIS A 48 0.83 -1.76 -4.91
CA HIS A 48 -0.25 -1.42 -5.81
C HIS A 48 -0.33 0.09 -5.97
N ILE A 49 -0.52 0.56 -7.20
CA ILE A 49 -0.53 2.00 -7.51
C ILE A 49 -1.64 2.78 -6.78
N LEU A 50 -2.76 2.12 -6.49
CA LEU A 50 -3.89 2.70 -5.75
C LEU A 50 -3.64 2.80 -4.24
N GLY A 51 -2.70 2.04 -3.70
CA GLY A 51 -2.35 2.08 -2.28
C GLY A 51 -1.95 0.72 -1.71
N MET A 52 -1.23 0.76 -0.59
CA MET A 52 -0.73 -0.42 0.11
C MET A 52 -1.49 -0.59 1.43
N LYS A 53 -2.12 -1.76 1.60
CA LYS A 53 -2.95 -2.04 2.77
C LYS A 53 -2.09 -2.47 3.96
N CYS A 54 -2.30 -1.81 5.10
CA CYS A 54 -1.73 -2.25 6.37
C CYS A 54 -2.41 -3.53 6.85
N ASP A 55 -1.63 -4.57 7.15
CA ASP A 55 -2.21 -5.84 7.63
C ASP A 55 -2.80 -5.74 9.04
N SER A 56 -2.23 -4.87 9.90
CA SER A 56 -2.63 -4.74 11.30
C SER A 56 -3.98 -4.04 11.50
N CYS A 57 -4.25 -2.96 10.76
CA CYS A 57 -5.48 -2.17 10.94
C CYS A 57 -6.32 -2.00 9.66
N LYS A 58 -5.90 -2.62 8.55
CA LYS A 58 -6.60 -2.60 7.25
C LYS A 58 -6.72 -1.23 6.59
N SER A 59 -6.02 -0.22 7.12
CA SER A 59 -5.95 1.12 6.52
C SER A 59 -5.02 1.17 5.31
N TYR A 60 -5.37 1.99 4.32
CA TYR A 60 -4.50 2.37 3.21
C TYR A 60 -3.77 3.70 3.44
N ASN A 61 -3.97 4.36 4.59
CA ASN A 61 -3.19 5.53 4.98
C ASN A 61 -1.79 5.08 5.42
N THR A 62 -0.95 4.76 4.44
CA THR A 62 0.39 4.21 4.62
C THR A 62 1.40 5.04 3.83
N THR A 63 2.63 5.06 4.30
CA THR A 63 3.76 5.68 3.60
C THR A 63 4.77 4.58 3.31
N GLN A 64 5.25 4.52 2.07
CA GLN A 64 6.34 3.60 1.72
C GLN A 64 7.60 4.01 2.52
N GLU A 65 8.15 3.07 3.27
CA GLU A 65 9.46 3.20 3.91
C GLU A 65 10.53 2.60 2.98
N GLY A 66 11.69 3.23 2.93
CA GLY A 66 12.83 2.75 2.14
C GLY A 66 13.03 3.47 0.80
N LYS A 67 13.79 2.84 -0.10
CA LYS A 67 14.20 3.47 -1.36
C LYS A 67 12.98 3.61 -2.29
N PRO A 68 12.80 4.76 -2.97
CA PRO A 68 11.82 4.91 -4.04
C PRO A 68 12.00 3.81 -5.09
N LEU A 69 10.91 3.43 -5.76
CA LEU A 69 10.91 2.42 -6.83
C LEU A 69 11.65 2.86 -8.12
N SER A 70 12.59 3.80 -8.01
CA SER A 70 13.41 4.29 -9.11
C SER A 70 14.63 3.41 -9.36
N GLN A 71 14.46 2.57 -10.40
CA GLN A 71 15.40 2.25 -11.47
C GLN A 71 16.65 1.42 -11.12
N THR A 72 16.53 0.11 -11.16
CA THR A 72 17.55 -0.67 -11.89
C THR A 72 17.48 -0.24 -13.36
N ARG A 73 18.24 0.80 -13.72
CA ARG A 73 18.84 0.84 -15.04
C ARG A 73 19.79 -0.34 -15.07
N THR A 74 19.35 -1.43 -15.69
CA THR A 74 20.31 -2.34 -16.29
C THR A 74 20.91 -1.56 -17.46
N GLU A 75 22.25 -1.58 -17.52
CA GLU A 75 23.17 -0.95 -18.48
C GLU A 75 23.69 0.45 -18.12
#